data_AF-A0A9D7DFA6-F1
#
_entry.id   AF-A0A9D7DFA6-F1
#
_cell.length_a   1.000
_cell.length_b   1.000
_cell.length_c   1.000
_cell.angle_alpha   90.00
_cell.angle_beta   90.00
_cell.angle_gamma   90.00
#
_symmetry.space_group_name_H-M   'P 1'
#
loop_
_entity.id
_entity.type
_entity.pdbx_description
1 polymer ?
#
loop_
_entity_poly.entity_id
_entity_poly.type
_entity_poly.pdbx_seq_one_letter_code
_entity_poly.pdbx_strand_id
1 'polypeptide(L)'
;MRKWLDRYYGRLRKVKANYVLLNLFNLKKLAHARRMYRKYGVKRSVLLPISSADLPNTTTESPWLDGPDAAAKLAASPALQQFDATTREALSHWPEDGYVILRGLFNAEEVAAMNAEVDRLIRDKVVDFNFTGRKIMFAFHHSDLLRKYVHDRRILDAMDFLLGRKVRVFQSINFLTGSEQHAHSDSIHMTTYPLGYMIAAWIALEPTTPDNGPLIYHTGSHKLPYLLNNSYDHGGNQFVIGDEAYGRYEEAIAKAIADGDFPREGVPRASGRCATVACQPAARWQENDHAQCEPQEHGHPLLRRRCDLLS
;
A
#
# COMPACT_ATOMS: atom_id res chain seq x y z
N MET A 1 -2.08 -29.72 -21.14
CA MET A 1 -0.77 -29.76 -20.43
C MET A 1 -0.63 -28.65 -19.39
N ARG A 2 -0.64 -27.34 -19.74
CA ARG A 2 -0.43 -26.22 -18.81
C ARG A 2 -1.27 -26.27 -17.52
N LYS A 3 -2.62 -26.32 -17.61
CA LYS A 3 -3.52 -26.48 -16.44
C LYS A 3 -3.23 -27.69 -15.53
N TRP A 4 -2.66 -28.78 -16.07
CA TRP A 4 -2.28 -29.97 -15.28
C TRP A 4 -0.96 -29.74 -14.54
N LEU A 5 0.04 -29.16 -15.23
CA LEU A 5 1.30 -28.73 -14.61
C LEU A 5 1.03 -27.67 -13.54
N ASP A 6 0.19 -26.66 -13.80
CA ASP A 6 -0.19 -25.62 -12.84
C ASP A 6 -0.86 -26.22 -11.59
N ARG A 7 -1.67 -27.28 -11.74
CA ARG A 7 -2.30 -28.01 -10.62
C ARG A 7 -1.28 -28.78 -9.76
N TYR A 8 -0.28 -29.40 -10.38
CA TYR A 8 0.78 -30.13 -9.67
C TYR A 8 1.82 -29.20 -9.04
N TYR A 9 2.35 -28.24 -9.80
CA TYR A 9 3.25 -27.20 -9.28
C TYR A 9 2.55 -26.34 -8.21
N GLY A 10 1.26 -26.05 -8.35
CA GLY A 10 0.46 -25.36 -7.34
C GLY A 10 0.41 -26.13 -6.01
N ARG A 11 0.17 -27.45 -6.04
CA ARG A 11 0.21 -28.28 -4.82
C ARG A 11 1.61 -28.37 -4.22
N LEU A 12 2.66 -28.55 -5.03
CA LEU A 12 4.04 -28.59 -4.55
C LEU A 12 4.46 -27.24 -3.94
N ARG A 13 4.01 -26.11 -4.49
CA ARG A 13 4.20 -24.76 -3.93
C ARG A 13 3.41 -24.51 -2.64
N LYS A 14 2.49 -25.39 -2.22
CA LYS A 14 1.86 -25.27 -0.89
C LYS A 14 2.70 -25.90 0.22
N VAL A 15 3.54 -26.89 -0.09
CA VAL A 15 4.32 -27.62 0.93
C VAL A 15 5.57 -26.81 1.34
N LYS A 16 5.64 -26.40 2.61
CA LYS A 16 6.72 -25.57 3.16
C LYS A 16 8.10 -26.25 3.04
N ALA A 17 8.16 -27.57 3.12
CA ALA A 17 9.40 -28.35 2.93
C ALA A 17 10.08 -28.08 1.56
N ASN A 18 9.31 -27.83 0.49
CA ASN A 18 9.87 -27.53 -0.82
C ASN A 18 10.60 -26.18 -0.85
N TYR A 19 10.14 -25.19 -0.09
CA TYR A 19 10.85 -23.93 0.12
C TYR A 19 12.12 -24.12 0.95
N VAL A 20 12.09 -24.97 1.97
CA VAL A 20 13.27 -25.31 2.78
C VAL A 20 14.36 -25.96 1.92
N LEU A 21 13.99 -26.91 1.06
CA LEU A 21 14.90 -27.54 0.09
C LEU A 21 15.42 -26.52 -0.93
N LEU A 22 14.56 -25.68 -1.51
CA LEU A 22 14.97 -24.61 -2.43
C LEU A 22 15.98 -23.65 -1.77
N ASN A 23 15.71 -23.26 -0.52
CA ASN A 23 16.57 -22.40 0.28
C ASN A 23 17.92 -23.09 0.60
N LEU A 24 17.91 -24.40 0.85
CA LEU A 24 19.12 -25.20 1.09
C LEU A 24 20.04 -25.18 -0.14
N PHE A 25 19.50 -25.47 -1.33
CA PHE A 25 20.25 -25.39 -2.59
C PHE A 25 20.69 -23.95 -2.95
N ASN A 26 20.10 -22.92 -2.33
CA ASN A 26 20.42 -21.51 -2.55
C ASN A 26 21.12 -20.84 -1.35
N LEU A 27 21.71 -21.61 -0.41
CA LEU A 27 22.33 -21.13 0.83
C LEU A 27 23.28 -19.92 0.71
N LYS A 28 23.99 -19.80 -0.43
CA LYS A 28 24.89 -18.67 -0.72
C LYS A 28 24.12 -17.36 -0.93
N LYS A 29 22.97 -17.40 -1.60
CA LYS A 29 22.09 -16.22 -1.83
C LYS A 29 21.50 -15.71 -0.50
N LEU A 30 21.28 -16.61 0.46
CA LEU A 30 20.76 -16.29 1.80
C LEU A 30 21.81 -15.68 2.75
N ALA A 31 23.05 -15.44 2.30
CA ALA A 31 24.09 -14.84 3.13
C ALA A 31 23.73 -13.43 3.62
N HIS A 32 23.03 -12.62 2.82
CA HIS A 32 22.52 -11.31 3.24
C HIS A 32 21.47 -11.46 4.35
N ALA A 33 20.44 -12.28 4.13
CA ALA A 33 19.39 -12.55 5.13
C ALA A 33 19.99 -13.04 6.46
N ARG A 34 20.99 -13.94 6.43
CA ARG A 34 21.67 -14.44 7.64
C ARG A 34 22.48 -13.38 8.37
N ARG A 35 22.96 -12.33 7.68
CA ARG A 35 23.54 -11.15 8.34
C ARG A 35 22.45 -10.29 8.98
N MET A 36 21.35 -10.04 8.26
CA MET A 36 20.24 -9.22 8.78
C MET A 36 19.57 -9.87 9.99
N TYR A 37 19.29 -11.17 9.97
CA TYR A 37 18.69 -11.88 11.10
C TYR A 37 19.55 -11.77 12.36
N ARG A 38 20.88 -11.90 12.24
CA ARG A 38 21.81 -11.68 13.35
C ARG A 38 21.85 -10.22 13.82
N LYS A 39 21.89 -9.26 12.89
CA LYS A 39 21.90 -7.81 13.19
C LYS A 39 20.63 -7.39 13.96
N TYR A 40 19.48 -7.94 13.58
CA TYR A 40 18.17 -7.57 14.13
C TYR A 40 17.59 -8.62 15.10
N GLY A 41 18.41 -9.51 15.66
CA GLY A 41 17.99 -10.44 16.72
C GLY A 41 16.94 -11.49 16.37
N VAL A 42 16.67 -11.73 15.07
CA VAL A 42 15.65 -12.68 14.58
C VAL A 42 16.09 -14.12 14.88
N LYS A 43 15.40 -14.79 15.80
CA LYS A 43 15.73 -16.14 16.28
C LYS A 43 15.18 -17.25 15.36
N ARG A 44 15.50 -17.19 14.07
CA ARG A 44 15.01 -18.14 13.06
C ARG A 44 16.07 -18.58 12.05
N SER A 45 15.90 -19.77 11.48
CA SER A 45 16.70 -20.19 10.33
C SER A 45 16.25 -19.49 9.06
N VAL A 46 17.18 -18.95 8.29
CA VAL A 46 16.93 -18.39 6.94
C VAL A 46 16.43 -19.43 5.92
N LEU A 47 16.43 -20.72 6.26
CA LEU A 47 15.85 -21.78 5.44
C LEU A 47 14.32 -21.85 5.59
N LEU A 48 13.77 -21.39 6.72
CA LEU A 48 12.34 -21.43 7.03
C LEU A 48 11.66 -20.12 6.59
N PRO A 49 10.38 -20.15 6.16
CA PRO A 49 9.58 -18.94 5.98
C PRO A 49 9.50 -18.15 7.28
N ILE A 50 9.65 -16.82 7.23
CA ILE A 50 9.56 -15.92 8.39
C ILE A 50 8.15 -15.32 8.50
N SER A 51 7.70 -15.03 9.73
CA SER A 51 6.47 -14.31 10.05
C SER A 51 6.74 -13.14 11.02
N SER A 52 5.71 -12.32 11.27
CA SER A 52 5.75 -11.25 12.28
C SER A 52 6.14 -11.76 13.68
N ALA A 53 5.71 -12.96 14.05
CA ALA A 53 5.98 -13.60 15.34
C ALA A 53 7.44 -14.08 15.52
N ASP A 54 8.23 -14.12 14.45
CA ASP A 54 9.65 -14.51 14.49
C ASP A 54 10.60 -13.32 14.67
N LEU A 55 10.09 -12.11 14.45
CA LEU A 55 10.79 -10.88 14.76
C LEU A 55 10.91 -10.76 16.30
N PRO A 56 11.95 -10.11 16.83
CA PRO A 56 11.99 -9.83 18.26
C PRO A 56 10.74 -9.04 18.68
N ASN A 57 10.39 -9.06 19.96
CA ASN A 57 9.34 -8.20 20.51
C ASN A 57 9.93 -7.17 21.48
N THR A 58 11.11 -6.63 21.11
CA THR A 58 12.01 -5.88 22.00
C THR A 58 11.89 -4.36 21.89
N THR A 59 11.12 -3.85 20.92
CA THR A 59 10.98 -2.41 20.69
C THR A 59 9.59 -1.95 21.15
N THR A 60 9.55 -1.09 22.17
CA THR A 60 8.37 -0.29 22.53
C THR A 60 8.23 0.98 21.67
N GLU A 61 9.02 1.08 20.59
CA GLU A 61 9.02 2.22 19.68
C GLU A 61 7.79 2.18 18.75
N SER A 62 7.00 3.25 18.77
CA SER A 62 5.92 3.54 17.83
C SER A 62 6.10 4.95 17.23
N PRO A 63 5.41 5.33 16.16
CA PRO A 63 5.26 6.73 15.78
C PRO A 63 4.75 7.56 16.96
N TRP A 64 5.22 8.80 17.07
CA TRP A 64 4.90 9.68 18.22
C TRP A 64 3.42 10.07 18.30
N LEU A 65 2.68 9.95 17.19
CA LEU A 65 1.24 10.18 17.06
C LEU A 65 0.39 8.89 17.10
N ASP A 66 0.97 7.72 17.34
CA ASP A 66 0.24 6.44 17.46
C ASP A 66 -0.20 6.15 18.93
N GLY A 67 -0.50 7.20 19.69
CA GLY A 67 -0.81 7.14 21.13
C GLY A 67 -2.11 7.88 21.50
N PRO A 68 -2.70 7.60 22.67
CA PRO A 68 -3.95 8.23 23.11
C PRO A 68 -3.84 9.74 23.36
N ASP A 69 -2.62 10.26 23.49
CA ASP A 69 -2.28 11.67 23.68
C ASP A 69 -1.83 12.37 22.37
N ALA A 70 -2.01 11.73 21.21
CA ALA A 70 -1.54 12.22 19.91
C ALA A 70 -2.09 13.60 19.54
N ALA A 71 -3.36 13.89 19.78
CA ALA A 71 -3.95 15.21 19.52
C ALA A 71 -3.29 16.33 20.35
N ALA A 72 -3.06 16.07 21.64
CA ALA A 72 -2.38 17.02 22.53
C ALA A 72 -0.90 17.21 22.14
N LYS A 73 -0.19 16.13 21.82
CA LYS A 73 1.19 16.17 21.30
C LYS A 73 1.30 16.97 20.01
N LEU A 74 0.38 16.76 19.08
CA LEU A 74 0.35 17.44 17.78
C LEU A 74 0.12 18.94 17.95
N ALA A 75 -0.91 19.33 18.72
CA ALA A 75 -1.23 20.73 19.00
C ALA A 75 -0.11 21.47 19.74
N ALA A 76 0.62 20.78 20.63
CA ALA A 76 1.76 21.34 21.36
C ALA A 76 3.07 21.40 20.55
N SER A 77 3.13 20.79 19.36
CA SER A 77 4.39 20.64 18.60
C SER A 77 4.76 21.93 17.84
N PRO A 78 5.90 22.59 18.16
CA PRO A 78 6.33 23.80 17.44
C PRO A 78 6.64 23.52 15.96
N ALA A 79 7.04 22.29 15.63
CA ALA A 79 7.33 21.89 14.26
C ALA A 79 6.09 21.93 13.34
N LEU A 80 4.88 21.89 13.90
CA LEU A 80 3.64 22.07 13.14
C LEU A 80 3.57 23.48 12.49
N GLN A 81 4.26 24.48 13.05
CA GLN A 81 4.32 25.84 12.49
C GLN A 81 5.17 25.96 11.22
N GLN A 82 5.99 24.95 10.87
CA GLN A 82 6.81 24.97 9.64
C GLN A 82 5.96 24.79 8.37
N PHE A 83 4.73 24.31 8.51
CA PHE A 83 3.78 24.11 7.42
C PHE A 83 2.89 25.35 7.21
N ASP A 84 2.47 25.58 5.97
CA ASP A 84 1.47 26.59 5.63
C ASP A 84 0.12 26.30 6.32
N ALA A 85 -0.76 27.31 6.38
CA ALA A 85 -2.02 27.20 7.12
C ALA A 85 -2.93 26.05 6.64
N THR A 86 -2.97 25.75 5.33
CA THR A 86 -3.83 24.70 4.77
C THR A 86 -3.28 23.31 5.06
N THR A 87 -1.98 23.11 4.88
CA THR A 87 -1.30 21.86 5.26
C THR A 87 -1.41 21.62 6.76
N ARG A 88 -1.29 22.68 7.57
CA ARG A 88 -1.35 22.61 9.04
C ARG A 88 -2.73 22.23 9.56
N GLU A 89 -3.78 22.82 9.00
CA GLU A 89 -5.17 22.44 9.28
C GLU A 89 -5.39 20.97 8.91
N ALA A 90 -5.00 20.57 7.71
CA ALA A 90 -5.14 19.19 7.24
C ALA A 90 -4.39 18.19 8.14
N LEU A 91 -3.17 18.52 8.59
CA LEU A 91 -2.40 17.70 9.53
C LEU A 91 -3.09 17.54 10.90
N SER A 92 -3.86 18.53 11.36
CA SER A 92 -4.51 18.50 12.68
C SER A 92 -5.50 17.34 12.86
N HIS A 93 -6.07 16.85 11.76
CA HIS A 93 -7.03 15.74 11.71
C HIS A 93 -6.40 14.35 11.89
N TRP A 94 -5.10 14.19 11.61
CA TRP A 94 -4.42 12.90 11.63
C TRP A 94 -4.64 12.03 12.89
N PRO A 95 -4.61 12.56 14.13
CA PRO A 95 -4.81 11.76 15.33
C PRO A 95 -6.18 11.07 15.37
N GLU A 96 -7.22 11.73 14.86
CA GLU A 96 -8.58 11.21 14.87
C GLU A 96 -8.91 10.37 13.64
N ASP A 97 -8.49 10.82 12.47
CA ASP A 97 -8.92 10.22 11.20
C ASP A 97 -8.00 9.09 10.74
N GLY A 98 -6.70 9.21 11.03
CA GLY A 98 -5.65 8.33 10.51
C GLY A 98 -5.22 8.66 9.07
N TYR A 99 -5.76 9.70 8.45
CA TYR A 99 -5.36 10.16 7.13
C TYR A 99 -5.36 11.69 7.06
N VAL A 100 -4.75 12.25 6.00
CA VAL A 100 -4.69 13.70 5.74
C VAL A 100 -4.94 13.95 4.27
N ILE A 101 -5.77 14.95 3.95
CA ILE A 101 -6.05 15.37 2.57
C ILE A 101 -5.37 16.72 2.28
N LEU A 102 -4.20 16.67 1.62
CA LEU A 102 -3.50 17.87 1.17
C LEU A 102 -4.08 18.39 -0.16
N ARG A 103 -5.16 19.17 -0.08
CA ARG A 103 -5.86 19.71 -1.27
C ARG A 103 -5.00 20.77 -1.98
N GLY A 104 -4.91 20.68 -3.31
CA GLY A 104 -4.17 21.65 -4.13
C GLY A 104 -2.64 21.59 -4.01
N LEU A 105 -2.09 20.50 -3.45
CA LEU A 105 -0.65 20.35 -3.23
C LEU A 105 0.19 20.47 -4.52
N PHE A 106 -0.37 19.99 -5.63
CA PHE A 106 0.15 20.15 -6.99
C PHE A 106 -0.84 20.95 -7.83
N ASN A 107 -0.32 21.82 -8.70
CA ASN A 107 -1.15 22.58 -9.64
C ASN A 107 -1.48 21.77 -10.91
N ALA A 108 -2.35 22.31 -11.76
CA ALA A 108 -2.80 21.64 -12.98
C ALA A 108 -1.67 21.35 -13.99
N GLU A 109 -0.63 22.19 -14.07
CA GLU A 109 0.52 21.99 -14.95
C GLU A 109 1.42 20.86 -14.46
N GLU A 110 1.66 20.78 -13.14
CA GLU A 110 2.40 19.69 -12.52
C GLU A 110 1.70 18.34 -12.73
N VAL A 111 0.37 18.31 -12.56
CA VAL A 111 -0.46 17.12 -12.82
C VAL A 111 -0.45 16.74 -14.30
N ALA A 112 -0.60 17.71 -15.22
CA ALA A 112 -0.52 17.47 -16.66
C ALA A 112 0.85 16.90 -17.07
N ALA A 113 1.95 17.43 -16.51
CA ALA A 113 3.30 16.93 -16.76
C ALA A 113 3.48 15.48 -16.29
N MET A 114 2.98 15.14 -15.08
CA MET A 114 3.02 13.76 -14.58
C MET A 114 2.23 12.79 -15.49
N ASN A 115 1.04 13.17 -15.94
CA ASN A 115 0.24 12.36 -16.86
C ASN A 115 0.92 12.17 -18.22
N ALA A 116 1.40 13.25 -18.83
CA ALA A 116 2.07 13.22 -20.13
C ALA A 116 3.31 12.32 -20.11
N GLU A 117 4.05 12.30 -18.99
CA GLU A 117 5.20 11.44 -18.82
C GLU A 117 4.82 9.96 -18.60
N VAL A 118 3.76 9.66 -17.85
CA VAL A 118 3.23 8.29 -17.76
C VAL A 118 2.78 7.80 -19.13
N ASP A 119 2.04 8.62 -19.89
CA ASP A 119 1.61 8.29 -21.26
C ASP A 119 2.79 8.12 -22.21
N ARG A 120 3.85 8.91 -22.06
CA ARG A 120 5.11 8.73 -22.79
C ARG A 120 5.75 7.37 -22.47
N LEU A 121 5.95 7.04 -21.19
CA LEU A 121 6.58 5.79 -20.77
C LEU A 121 5.82 4.54 -21.25
N ILE A 122 4.48 4.58 -21.25
CA ILE A 122 3.62 3.50 -21.77
C ILE A 122 3.76 3.38 -23.29
N ARG A 123 3.58 4.49 -24.03
CA ARG A 123 3.62 4.49 -25.50
C ARG A 123 5.00 4.07 -26.03
N ASP A 124 6.06 4.56 -25.39
CA ASP A 124 7.45 4.25 -25.74
C ASP A 124 7.87 2.85 -25.21
N LYS A 125 6.98 2.13 -24.50
CA LYS A 125 7.18 0.78 -23.91
C LYS A 125 8.36 0.67 -22.94
N VAL A 126 8.66 1.77 -22.24
CA VAL A 126 9.68 1.81 -21.18
C VAL A 126 9.15 1.17 -19.90
N VAL A 127 7.85 1.29 -19.66
CA VAL A 127 7.11 0.61 -18.59
C VAL A 127 5.95 -0.17 -19.20
N ASP A 128 5.48 -1.20 -18.49
CA ASP A 128 4.33 -1.99 -18.87
C ASP A 128 3.46 -2.28 -17.62
N PHE A 129 2.24 -2.72 -17.84
CA PHE A 129 1.35 -3.14 -16.78
C PHE A 129 1.80 -4.45 -16.15
N ASN A 130 1.45 -4.62 -14.88
CA ASN A 130 1.53 -5.90 -14.19
C ASN A 130 0.64 -6.97 -14.88
N PHE A 131 0.73 -8.20 -14.41
CA PHE A 131 -0.05 -9.34 -14.92
C PHE A 131 -1.59 -9.18 -14.87
N THR A 132 -2.12 -8.19 -14.14
CA THR A 132 -3.56 -7.86 -14.13
C THR A 132 -3.95 -6.77 -15.13
N GLY A 133 -3.00 -6.18 -15.86
CA GLY A 133 -3.26 -5.10 -16.83
C GLY A 133 -3.66 -3.75 -16.20
N ARG A 134 -3.48 -3.55 -14.88
CA ARG A 134 -4.06 -2.41 -14.14
C ARG A 134 -3.03 -1.50 -13.46
N LYS A 135 -1.88 -2.05 -13.06
CA LYS A 135 -0.89 -1.36 -12.22
C LYS A 135 0.47 -1.29 -12.91
N ILE A 136 1.07 -0.10 -12.99
CA ILE A 136 2.45 0.09 -13.43
C ILE A 136 3.32 0.27 -12.17
N MET A 137 4.29 -0.61 -11.98
CA MET A 137 5.13 -0.64 -10.78
C MET A 137 6.42 0.17 -11.00
N PHE A 138 6.81 0.98 -10.01
CA PHE A 138 8.10 1.70 -9.97
C PHE A 138 8.41 2.60 -11.19
N ALA A 139 7.41 3.24 -11.80
CA ALA A 139 7.61 4.12 -12.97
C ALA A 139 8.65 5.24 -12.74
N PHE A 140 8.81 5.70 -11.49
CA PHE A 140 9.84 6.67 -11.08
C PHE A 140 11.29 6.18 -11.23
N HIS A 141 11.53 4.89 -11.43
CA HIS A 141 12.87 4.39 -11.80
C HIS A 141 13.25 4.77 -13.23
N HIS A 142 12.27 5.05 -14.09
CA HIS A 142 12.43 5.25 -15.53
C HIS A 142 12.23 6.70 -15.99
N SER A 143 12.00 7.63 -15.05
CA SER A 143 11.76 9.04 -15.33
C SER A 143 12.21 9.92 -14.18
N ASP A 144 13.06 10.90 -14.46
CA ASP A 144 13.50 11.90 -13.49
C ASP A 144 12.37 12.86 -13.09
N LEU A 145 11.40 13.09 -13.99
CA LEU A 145 10.20 13.88 -13.67
C LEU A 145 9.35 13.15 -12.62
N LEU A 146 9.04 11.86 -12.83
CA LEU A 146 8.32 11.08 -11.83
C LEU A 146 9.14 10.92 -10.54
N ARG A 147 10.46 10.71 -10.64
CA ARG A 147 11.37 10.65 -9.48
C ARG A 147 11.31 11.92 -8.63
N LYS A 148 11.29 13.10 -9.26
CA LYS A 148 11.13 14.41 -8.59
C LYS A 148 9.86 14.45 -7.76
N TYR A 149 8.70 14.17 -8.36
CA TYR A 149 7.41 14.24 -7.66
C TYR A 149 7.26 13.18 -6.55
N VAL A 150 7.79 11.98 -6.78
CA VAL A 150 7.81 10.92 -5.77
C VAL A 150 8.71 11.27 -4.56
N HIS A 151 9.69 12.18 -4.71
CA HIS A 151 10.55 12.66 -3.63
C HIS A 151 10.25 14.11 -3.19
N ASP A 152 9.09 14.66 -3.57
CA ASP A 152 8.73 16.06 -3.29
C ASP A 152 8.70 16.35 -1.77
N ARG A 153 9.28 17.48 -1.38
CA ARG A 153 9.35 17.91 0.02
C ARG A 153 7.97 18.23 0.60
N ARG A 154 7.04 18.75 -0.21
CA ARG A 154 5.64 19.01 0.19
C ARG A 154 4.96 17.76 0.76
N ILE A 155 5.31 16.58 0.24
CA ILE A 155 4.82 15.29 0.74
C ILE A 155 5.71 14.76 1.86
N LEU A 156 7.01 14.56 1.57
CA LEU A 156 7.85 13.79 2.48
C LEU A 156 8.16 14.54 3.79
N ASP A 157 8.13 15.87 3.83
CA ASP A 157 8.38 16.59 5.08
C ASP A 157 7.15 16.54 6.01
N ALA A 158 5.94 16.50 5.44
CA ALA A 158 4.71 16.18 6.18
C ALA A 158 4.75 14.74 6.71
N MET A 159 5.20 13.79 5.90
CA MET A 159 5.37 12.39 6.32
C MET A 159 6.44 12.20 7.40
N ASP A 160 7.59 12.88 7.25
CA ASP A 160 8.69 12.88 8.21
C ASP A 160 8.20 13.38 9.58
N PHE A 161 7.38 14.42 9.57
CA PHE A 161 6.75 14.99 10.74
C PHE A 161 5.75 14.01 11.36
N LEU A 162 4.81 13.46 10.59
CA LEU A 162 3.77 12.54 11.10
C LEU A 162 4.36 11.28 11.75
N LEU A 163 5.39 10.68 11.15
CA LEU A 163 6.06 9.51 11.74
C LEU A 163 7.14 9.86 12.78
N GLY A 164 7.55 11.13 12.87
CA GLY A 164 8.67 11.58 13.72
C GLY A 164 10.04 11.03 13.28
N ARG A 165 10.17 10.58 12.02
CA ARG A 165 11.39 9.95 11.47
C ARG A 165 11.50 10.23 9.98
N LYS A 166 12.73 10.31 9.47
CA LYS A 166 12.98 10.45 8.02
C LYS A 166 12.47 9.25 7.23
N VAL A 167 11.48 9.49 6.36
CA VAL A 167 10.85 8.49 5.51
C VAL A 167 11.67 8.27 4.24
N ARG A 168 11.59 7.06 3.69
CA ARG A 168 12.31 6.70 2.46
C ARG A 168 11.38 5.98 1.51
N VAL A 169 11.11 6.61 0.37
CA VAL A 169 10.45 5.99 -0.78
C VAL A 169 11.13 4.65 -1.09
N PHE A 170 10.34 3.60 -1.17
CA PHE A 170 10.80 2.29 -1.67
C PHE A 170 9.93 1.72 -2.79
N GLN A 171 8.71 2.23 -2.98
CA GLN A 171 7.77 1.76 -4.00
C GLN A 171 6.89 2.89 -4.54
N SER A 172 6.59 2.84 -5.84
CA SER A 172 5.47 3.56 -6.42
C SER A 172 4.58 2.62 -7.23
N ILE A 173 3.30 2.94 -7.30
CA ILE A 173 2.32 2.25 -8.15
C ILE A 173 1.52 3.32 -8.88
N ASN A 174 1.49 3.26 -10.20
CA ASN A 174 0.62 4.09 -11.03
C ASN A 174 -0.56 3.25 -11.50
N PHE A 175 -1.77 3.77 -11.33
CA PHE A 175 -3.02 3.14 -11.78
C PHE A 175 -3.63 3.97 -12.92
N LEU A 176 -4.33 3.31 -13.85
CA LEU A 176 -5.23 4.00 -14.81
C LEU A 176 -6.70 3.97 -14.38
N THR A 177 -7.07 3.06 -13.49
CA THR A 177 -8.44 2.86 -12.99
C THR A 177 -8.39 2.57 -11.49
N GLY A 178 -9.53 2.67 -10.79
CA GLY A 178 -9.65 2.19 -9.41
C GLY A 178 -9.17 0.75 -9.25
N SER A 179 -8.66 0.40 -8.06
CA SER A 179 -8.05 -0.92 -7.86
C SER A 179 -9.08 -2.04 -7.70
N GLU A 180 -10.34 -1.71 -7.39
CA GLU A 180 -11.43 -2.64 -7.02
C GLU A 180 -11.03 -3.57 -5.85
N GLN A 181 -10.22 -3.08 -4.91
CA GLN A 181 -9.82 -3.88 -3.74
C GLN A 181 -10.77 -3.60 -2.58
N HIS A 182 -11.28 -4.67 -1.97
CA HIS A 182 -12.00 -4.63 -0.70
C HIS A 182 -11.16 -4.01 0.43
N ALA A 183 -11.81 -3.65 1.53
CA ALA A 183 -11.17 -3.11 2.73
C ALA A 183 -9.97 -3.97 3.18
N HIS A 184 -8.79 -3.36 3.20
CA HIS A 184 -7.53 -4.02 3.55
C HIS A 184 -6.56 -3.07 4.24
N SER A 185 -5.61 -3.65 4.96
CA SER A 185 -4.42 -2.95 5.47
C SER A 185 -3.22 -3.33 4.67
N ASP A 186 -2.52 -2.33 4.14
CA ASP A 186 -1.19 -2.50 3.55
C ASP A 186 -0.20 -3.20 4.51
N SER A 187 -0.48 -3.23 5.82
CA SER A 187 0.32 -3.94 6.84
C SER A 187 0.54 -5.43 6.55
N ILE A 188 -0.44 -6.09 5.92
CA ILE A 188 -0.35 -7.53 5.59
C ILE A 188 0.57 -7.77 4.37
N HIS A 189 0.65 -6.77 3.49
CA HIS A 189 1.38 -6.84 2.22
C HIS A 189 2.82 -6.35 2.39
N MET A 190 3.02 -5.34 3.23
CA MET A 190 4.28 -4.67 3.51
C MET A 190 4.29 -4.32 5.00
N THR A 191 5.31 -4.76 5.73
CA THR A 191 5.36 -4.57 7.19
C THR A 191 6.73 -4.02 7.58
N THR A 192 6.77 -2.98 8.40
CA THR A 192 8.01 -2.50 9.03
C THR A 192 8.22 -3.18 10.39
N TYR A 193 9.48 -3.18 10.84
CA TYR A 193 9.79 -3.50 12.23
C TYR A 193 10.75 -2.42 12.78
N PRO A 194 10.36 -1.63 13.80
CA PRO A 194 9.08 -1.66 14.52
C PRO A 194 7.85 -1.36 13.62
N LEU A 195 6.66 -1.72 14.11
CA LEU A 195 5.39 -1.45 13.42
C LEU A 195 5.06 0.06 13.43
N GLY A 196 4.22 0.51 12.50
CA GLY A 196 3.76 1.91 12.37
C GLY A 196 4.68 2.84 11.57
N TYR A 197 5.93 2.45 11.28
CA TYR A 197 6.88 3.31 10.56
C TYR A 197 6.78 3.24 9.02
N MET A 198 5.56 3.19 8.51
CA MET A 198 5.25 3.12 7.08
C MET A 198 4.16 4.20 6.81
N ILE A 199 4.35 5.09 5.82
CA ILE A 199 3.42 6.21 5.46
C ILE A 199 3.25 6.49 3.94
N ALA A 200 2.03 6.55 3.40
CA ALA A 200 1.71 6.59 1.96
C ALA A 200 1.18 7.95 1.52
N ALA A 201 1.48 8.31 0.27
CA ALA A 201 0.80 9.37 -0.44
C ALA A 201 0.09 8.76 -1.63
N TRP A 202 -1.22 8.95 -1.69
CA TRP A 202 -1.99 8.77 -2.90
C TRP A 202 -2.11 10.14 -3.59
N ILE A 203 -1.59 10.25 -4.81
CA ILE A 203 -1.60 11.50 -5.59
C ILE A 203 -2.65 11.38 -6.70
N ALA A 204 -3.69 12.23 -6.64
CA ALA A 204 -4.63 12.40 -7.74
C ALA A 204 -3.92 12.99 -8.95
N LEU A 205 -4.03 12.34 -10.11
CA LEU A 205 -3.59 12.91 -11.38
C LEU A 205 -4.78 13.29 -12.28
N GLU A 206 -6.02 13.14 -11.81
CA GLU A 206 -7.22 13.66 -12.46
C GLU A 206 -8.27 14.09 -11.42
N PRO A 207 -9.31 14.85 -11.80
CA PRO A 207 -10.41 15.20 -10.91
C PRO A 207 -11.18 13.96 -10.48
N THR A 208 -11.88 14.07 -9.36
CA THR A 208 -12.61 12.92 -8.82
C THR A 208 -13.99 13.31 -8.32
N THR A 209 -14.94 12.41 -8.56
CA THR A 209 -16.27 12.38 -7.97
C THR A 209 -16.49 11.03 -7.23
N PRO A 210 -17.63 10.82 -6.57
CA PRO A 210 -18.00 9.49 -6.08
C PRO A 210 -18.08 8.42 -7.19
N ASP A 211 -18.28 8.84 -8.45
CA ASP A 211 -18.71 7.99 -9.56
C ASP A 211 -17.55 7.32 -10.31
N ASN A 212 -16.31 7.78 -10.14
CA ASN A 212 -15.12 7.24 -10.81
C ASN A 212 -14.23 6.36 -9.89
N GLY A 213 -14.80 5.80 -8.80
CA GLY A 213 -14.19 4.73 -7.99
C GLY A 213 -13.16 5.21 -6.95
N PRO A 214 -13.54 6.11 -6.03
CA PRO A 214 -12.61 6.77 -5.12
C PRO A 214 -11.96 5.83 -4.10
N LEU A 215 -10.85 6.30 -3.53
CA LEU A 215 -10.25 5.69 -2.34
C LEU A 215 -11.12 6.03 -1.12
N ILE A 216 -11.44 5.00 -0.34
CA ILE A 216 -12.29 5.06 0.85
C ILE A 216 -11.44 4.68 2.05
N TYR A 217 -11.58 5.40 3.15
CA TYR A 217 -10.93 5.09 4.43
C TYR A 217 -11.98 4.80 5.51
N HIS A 218 -11.62 3.97 6.47
CA HIS A 218 -12.39 3.82 7.71
C HIS A 218 -11.76 4.69 8.78
N THR A 219 -12.43 5.80 9.11
CA THR A 219 -11.94 6.84 10.01
C THR A 219 -11.71 6.27 11.41
N GLY A 220 -10.56 6.55 12.02
CA GLY A 220 -10.17 5.99 13.32
C GLY A 220 -9.66 4.54 13.29
N SER A 221 -9.74 3.83 12.16
CA SER A 221 -9.28 2.43 12.06
C SER A 221 -7.80 2.25 12.38
N HIS A 222 -6.99 3.31 12.24
CA HIS A 222 -5.57 3.33 12.59
C HIS A 222 -5.26 3.10 14.07
N LYS A 223 -6.27 3.16 14.94
CA LYS A 223 -6.17 2.91 16.38
C LYS A 223 -6.31 1.41 16.73
N LEU A 224 -6.73 0.56 15.79
CA LEU A 224 -6.87 -0.89 15.99
C LEU A 224 -5.52 -1.63 16.10
N PRO A 225 -5.47 -2.84 16.70
CA PRO A 225 -4.34 -3.75 16.56
C PRO A 225 -4.03 -4.10 15.09
N TYR A 226 -2.77 -4.41 14.79
CA TYR A 226 -2.39 -4.92 13.46
C TYR A 226 -2.92 -6.34 13.25
N LEU A 227 -3.79 -6.55 12.26
CA LEU A 227 -4.13 -7.89 11.78
C LEU A 227 -3.04 -8.35 10.80
N LEU A 228 -2.16 -9.22 11.31
CA LEU A 228 -1.05 -9.83 10.57
C LEU A 228 -1.36 -11.31 10.32
N ASN A 229 -0.42 -12.03 9.69
CA ASN A 229 -0.61 -13.43 9.28
C ASN A 229 -0.89 -14.41 10.43
N ASN A 230 -0.75 -13.99 11.69
CA ASN A 230 -1.02 -14.78 12.89
C ASN A 230 -2.30 -14.34 13.63
N SER A 231 -3.03 -13.36 13.11
CA SER A 231 -4.23 -12.78 13.73
C SER A 231 -5.55 -13.42 13.28
N TYR A 232 -5.52 -14.32 12.29
CA TYR A 232 -6.71 -14.96 11.69
C TYR A 232 -6.38 -16.37 11.18
N ASP A 233 -7.41 -17.21 10.95
CA ASP A 233 -7.24 -18.52 10.31
C ASP A 233 -6.97 -18.37 8.81
N HIS A 234 -5.69 -18.24 8.48
CA HIS A 234 -5.19 -18.20 7.11
C HIS A 234 -5.22 -19.57 6.39
N GLY A 235 -5.89 -20.59 6.93
CA GLY A 235 -6.11 -21.90 6.31
C GLY A 235 -4.87 -22.79 6.20
N GLY A 236 -3.75 -22.42 6.81
CA GLY A 236 -2.45 -23.10 6.69
C GLY A 236 -1.89 -23.53 8.05
N ASN A 237 -0.76 -24.24 8.03
CA ASN A 237 -0.15 -24.76 9.27
C ASN A 237 1.38 -24.82 9.17
N GLN A 238 2.05 -25.51 10.10
CA GLN A 238 3.52 -25.64 10.10
C GLN A 238 4.10 -26.32 8.84
N PHE A 239 3.32 -27.15 8.13
CA PHE A 239 3.77 -27.91 6.96
C PHE A 239 3.29 -27.34 5.63
N VAL A 240 2.14 -26.66 5.59
CA VAL A 240 1.55 -26.12 4.35
C VAL A 240 1.17 -24.64 4.45
N ILE A 241 1.31 -23.94 3.32
CA ILE A 241 0.66 -22.65 3.07
C ILE A 241 -0.83 -22.92 2.90
N GLY A 242 -1.66 -22.03 3.45
CA GLY A 242 -3.11 -22.20 3.44
C GLY A 242 -3.75 -21.87 2.11
N ASP A 243 -4.92 -22.46 1.90
CA ASP A 243 -5.77 -22.18 0.74
C ASP A 243 -6.65 -20.97 1.04
N GLU A 244 -6.86 -20.12 0.03
CA GLU A 244 -7.72 -18.93 0.10
C GLU A 244 -7.37 -17.95 1.24
N ALA A 245 -6.08 -17.93 1.64
CA ALA A 245 -5.56 -17.09 2.72
C ALA A 245 -5.81 -15.57 2.53
N TYR A 246 -6.13 -15.12 1.31
CA TYR A 246 -6.52 -13.74 1.02
C TYR A 246 -8.02 -13.49 1.23
N GLY A 247 -8.91 -14.37 0.77
CA GLY A 247 -10.35 -14.27 1.07
C GLY A 247 -10.62 -14.38 2.58
N ARG A 248 -9.92 -15.30 3.27
CA ARG A 248 -9.94 -15.43 4.74
C ARG A 248 -9.40 -14.20 5.48
N TYR A 249 -8.53 -13.42 4.82
CA TYR A 249 -8.07 -12.14 5.34
C TYR A 249 -9.14 -11.07 5.15
N GLU A 250 -9.73 -10.96 3.96
CA GLU A 250 -10.84 -10.05 3.66
C GLU A 250 -12.05 -10.29 4.60
N GLU A 251 -12.40 -11.54 4.87
CA GLU A 251 -13.39 -11.94 5.89
C GLU A 251 -13.03 -11.42 7.29
N ALA A 252 -11.76 -11.56 7.70
CA ALA A 252 -11.28 -11.07 8.99
C ALA A 252 -11.30 -9.54 9.07
N ILE A 253 -11.06 -8.83 7.96
CA ILE A 253 -11.14 -7.37 7.89
C ILE A 253 -12.60 -6.90 7.96
N ALA A 254 -13.48 -7.49 7.16
CA ALA A 254 -14.92 -7.19 7.19
C ALA A 254 -15.50 -7.40 8.59
N LYS A 255 -15.10 -8.48 9.28
CA LYS A 255 -15.46 -8.69 10.69
C LYS A 255 -14.89 -7.63 11.62
N ALA A 256 -13.60 -7.27 11.52
CA ALA A 256 -13.00 -6.27 12.38
C ALA A 256 -13.59 -4.85 12.20
N ILE A 257 -14.05 -4.53 10.99
CA ILE A 257 -14.78 -3.28 10.70
C ILE A 257 -16.17 -3.33 11.34
N ALA A 258 -16.92 -4.43 11.15
CA ALA A 258 -18.26 -4.59 11.70
C ALA A 258 -18.29 -4.64 13.25
N ASP A 259 -17.28 -5.24 13.88
CA ASP A 259 -17.19 -5.34 15.34
C ASP A 259 -16.83 -4.00 16.02
N GLY A 260 -16.29 -3.02 15.28
CA GLY A 260 -15.73 -1.77 15.83
C GLY A 260 -16.42 -0.47 15.42
N ASP A 261 -17.53 -0.55 14.66
CA ASP A 261 -18.40 0.59 14.28
C ASP A 261 -17.64 1.80 13.67
N PHE A 262 -16.67 1.53 12.79
CA PHE A 262 -15.85 2.58 12.16
C PHE A 262 -16.61 3.29 11.04
N PRO A 263 -16.78 4.63 11.10
CA PRO A 263 -17.38 5.39 10.01
C PRO A 263 -16.65 5.16 8.69
N ARG A 264 -17.39 4.76 7.65
CA ARG A 264 -16.89 4.67 6.27
C ARG A 264 -16.93 6.06 5.65
N GLU A 265 -15.81 6.76 5.72
CA GLU A 265 -15.62 8.02 4.98
C GLU A 265 -14.96 7.71 3.65
N GLY A 266 -15.79 7.59 2.61
CA GLY A 266 -15.28 7.70 1.25
C GLY A 266 -14.68 9.08 1.09
N VAL A 267 -13.39 9.18 0.74
CA VAL A 267 -12.74 10.48 0.54
C VAL A 267 -13.49 11.20 -0.57
N PRO A 268 -14.26 12.26 -0.28
CA PRO A 268 -15.06 12.89 -1.31
C PRO A 268 -14.08 13.65 -2.18
N ARG A 269 -13.81 13.07 -3.37
CA ARG A 269 -12.90 13.52 -4.43
C ARG A 269 -11.44 12.96 -4.34
N ALA A 270 -11.24 11.64 -4.57
CA ALA A 270 -9.92 10.99 -4.88
C ALA A 270 -9.95 9.64 -5.69
N SER A 271 -9.83 9.66 -7.03
CA SER A 271 -9.92 8.52 -7.99
C SER A 271 -9.34 8.88 -9.37
N GLY A 272 -9.23 7.86 -10.25
CA GLY A 272 -8.76 7.99 -11.63
C GLY A 272 -7.27 7.66 -11.77
N ARG A 273 -6.60 8.22 -12.77
CA ARG A 273 -5.13 8.14 -12.83
C ARG A 273 -4.54 8.66 -11.52
N CYS A 274 -3.74 7.82 -10.88
CA CYS A 274 -3.11 8.16 -9.61
C CYS A 274 -1.75 7.52 -9.48
N ALA A 275 -0.89 8.18 -8.70
CA ALA A 275 0.39 7.64 -8.25
C ALA A 275 0.32 7.42 -6.74
N THR A 276 0.28 6.15 -6.31
CA THR A 276 0.53 5.81 -4.91
C THR A 276 2.04 5.75 -4.71
N VAL A 277 2.59 6.70 -3.98
CA VAL A 277 3.92 6.61 -3.39
C VAL A 277 3.77 5.83 -2.09
N ALA A 278 4.10 4.54 -2.15
CA ALA A 278 3.92 3.66 -1.03
C ALA A 278 5.09 3.78 -0.06
N CYS A 279 4.74 4.22 1.15
CA CYS A 279 4.91 3.31 2.28
C CYS A 279 3.52 2.77 2.72
N GLN A 280 2.70 3.43 3.57
CA GLN A 280 1.39 2.95 4.09
C GLN A 280 0.36 4.04 4.42
N PRO A 281 -0.94 3.98 4.10
CA PRO A 281 -1.89 4.88 4.78
C PRO A 281 -1.83 4.65 6.30
N ALA A 282 -1.88 5.70 7.15
CA ALA A 282 -1.99 5.41 8.58
C ALA A 282 -3.38 4.84 8.91
N ALA A 283 -4.43 5.27 8.22
CA ALA A 283 -5.73 4.61 8.15
C ALA A 283 -5.51 3.13 7.81
N ARG A 284 -5.78 2.26 8.79
CA ARG A 284 -5.40 0.84 8.66
C ARG A 284 -6.27 0.11 7.66
N TRP A 285 -7.49 0.56 7.38
CA TRP A 285 -8.38 -0.04 6.39
C TRP A 285 -8.68 0.96 5.26
N GLN A 286 -8.39 0.56 4.02
CA GLN A 286 -8.71 1.31 2.79
C GLN A 286 -9.36 0.40 1.74
N GLU A 287 -10.23 0.94 0.89
CA GLU A 287 -10.84 0.24 -0.26
C GLU A 287 -11.11 1.17 -1.45
N ASN A 288 -11.42 0.57 -2.61
CA ASN A 288 -11.85 1.29 -3.81
C ASN A 288 -13.24 0.82 -4.24
N ASP A 289 -14.16 1.76 -4.48
CA ASP A 289 -15.52 1.42 -4.91
C ASP A 289 -15.61 0.94 -6.37
N HIS A 290 -16.68 0.21 -6.69
CA HIS A 290 -16.95 -0.28 -8.04
C HIS A 290 -17.61 0.80 -8.91
N ALA A 291 -16.81 1.47 -9.75
CA ALA A 291 -17.33 2.32 -10.82
C ALA A 291 -17.61 1.51 -12.10
N GLN A 292 -18.87 1.48 -12.55
CA GLN A 292 -19.18 1.07 -13.92
C GLN A 292 -18.81 2.21 -14.87
N CYS A 293 -17.60 2.17 -15.42
CA CYS A 293 -17.18 3.12 -16.45
C CYS A 293 -17.92 2.86 -17.77
N GLU A 294 -19.03 3.57 -18.01
CA GLU A 294 -19.52 3.73 -19.38
C GLU A 294 -18.50 4.54 -20.20
N PRO A 295 -18.14 4.10 -21.42
CA PRO A 295 -17.13 4.79 -22.23
C PRO A 295 -17.67 6.10 -22.81
N GLN A 296 -17.16 7.24 -22.35
CA GLN A 296 -17.43 8.53 -22.99
C GLN A 296 -16.87 8.56 -24.43
N GLU A 297 -17.71 8.83 -25.42
CA GLU A 297 -17.39 8.78 -26.86
C GLU A 297 -16.53 9.95 -27.38
N HIS A 298 -15.43 10.30 -26.71
CA HIS A 298 -14.54 11.39 -27.16
C HIS A 298 -13.09 10.91 -27.44
N GLY A 299 -12.95 10.20 -28.55
CA GLY A 299 -11.84 10.35 -29.50
C GLY A 299 -10.40 10.16 -29.01
N HIS A 300 -9.95 8.91 -28.82
CA HIS A 300 -8.52 8.57 -28.95
C HIS A 300 -8.31 7.19 -29.62
N PRO A 301 -7.48 7.02 -30.68
CA PRO A 301 -7.57 5.84 -31.56
C PRO A 301 -6.98 4.51 -31.04
N LEU A 302 -6.51 4.44 -29.79
CA LEU A 302 -5.68 3.32 -29.30
C LEU A 302 -6.41 2.31 -28.40
N LEU A 303 -7.68 2.56 -28.03
CA LEU A 303 -8.46 1.70 -27.11
C LEU A 303 -9.50 0.82 -27.83
N ARG A 304 -9.07 0.04 -28.84
CA ARG A 304 -9.87 -1.04 -29.42
C ARG A 304 -9.16 -2.40 -29.40
N ARG A 305 -9.17 -3.09 -28.25
CA ARG A 305 -8.99 -4.56 -28.17
C ARG A 305 -9.85 -5.21 -27.07
N ARG A 306 -11.05 -5.64 -27.49
CA ARG A 306 -11.77 -6.85 -27.06
C ARG A 306 -11.68 -7.28 -25.58
N CYS A 307 -12.70 -6.90 -24.82
CA CYS A 307 -13.28 -7.83 -23.84
C CYS A 307 -14.17 -8.83 -24.60
N ASP A 308 -13.61 -9.97 -25.01
CA ASP A 308 -14.40 -11.13 -25.41
C ASP A 308 -14.49 -12.08 -24.19
N LEU A 309 -15.69 -12.11 -23.60
CA LEU A 309 -16.34 -13.21 -22.87
C LEU A 309 -15.47 -14.35 -22.31
N LEU A 310 -15.67 -14.68 -21.03
CA LEU A 310 -16.11 -16.02 -20.65
C LEU A 310 -16.84 -16.02 -19.30
N SER A 311 -17.93 -16.77 -19.27
CA SER A 311 -18.71 -17.18 -18.10
C SER A 311 -17.97 -18.19 -17.23
#